data_AF-A0A9D1D1J1-F1
#
_entry.id   AF-A0A9D1D1J1-F1
#
_cell.length_a   1.000
_cell.length_b   1.000
_cell.length_c   1.000
_cell.angle_alpha   90.00
_cell.angle_beta   90.00
_cell.angle_gamma   90.00
#
_symmetry.space_group_name_H-M   'P 1'
#
loop_
_entity.id
_entity.type
_entity.pdbx_description
1 polymer ?
#
loop_
_entity_poly.entity_id
_entity_poly.type
_entity_poly.pdbx_seq_one_letter_code
_entity_poly.pdbx_strand_id
1 'polypeptide(L)'
;LDPIFAVNPDIFKTLMSQSRAAKRKLPESYLCTYILDPTPEKREAIQYLADKKGLPMIHMLDGYQEYFEENKEKFAMEGVVEDLKVEDWLYYLYHCDFLLTDSCHGASFAILFQKDFVCIGNASRGLPRFESLANVFHMEDRFVYDAAEIPKRRELLKEIDFSESERILQKERAQSRKWLKHHLDAPIRKEKHNLYEPPKPLWKKAAVKSYQIFLKPFLSEEKKAKIREKFRR
;
A
#
# COMPACT_ATOMS: atom_id res chain seq x y z
N LEU A 1 11.19 5.70 7.25
CA LEU A 1 9.76 5.99 7.49
C LEU A 1 9.00 5.90 6.18
N ASP A 2 7.87 5.20 6.14
CA ASP A 2 7.01 5.15 4.96
C ASP A 2 6.47 6.56 4.60
N PRO A 3 6.36 6.93 3.31
CA PRO A 3 5.87 8.25 2.90
C PRO A 3 4.51 8.65 3.47
N ILE A 4 3.61 7.70 3.77
CA ILE A 4 2.29 8.06 4.33
C ILE A 4 2.41 8.74 5.70
N PHE A 5 3.48 8.43 6.44
CA PHE A 5 3.74 9.01 7.75
C PHE A 5 4.46 10.36 7.64
N ALA A 6 5.08 10.69 6.50
CA ALA A 6 5.87 11.91 6.34
C ALA A 6 5.01 13.16 6.09
N VAL A 7 3.84 12.98 5.48
CA VAL A 7 2.90 14.06 5.12
C VAL A 7 2.08 14.54 6.33
N ASN A 8 1.44 15.71 6.21
CA ASN A 8 0.43 16.13 7.19
C ASN A 8 -0.80 15.21 7.03
N PRO A 9 -1.27 14.53 8.10
CA PRO A 9 -2.45 13.67 8.06
C PRO A 9 -3.73 14.34 7.51
N ASP A 10 -3.85 15.67 7.60
CA ASP A 10 -5.00 16.42 7.06
C ASP A 10 -5.16 16.29 5.54
N ILE A 11 -4.11 15.88 4.82
CA ILE A 11 -4.22 15.56 3.39
C ILE A 11 -5.19 14.40 3.16
N PHE A 12 -5.18 13.40 4.05
CA PHE A 12 -6.08 12.26 3.94
C PHE A 12 -7.51 12.66 4.26
N LYS A 13 -7.74 13.59 5.19
CA LYS A 13 -9.07 14.18 5.43
C LYS A 13 -9.59 14.92 4.21
N THR A 14 -8.72 15.66 3.53
CA THR A 14 -9.06 16.32 2.26
C THR A 14 -9.48 15.32 1.20
N LEU A 15 -8.75 14.21 1.03
CA LEU A 15 -9.12 13.15 0.09
C LEU A 15 -10.46 12.49 0.47
N MET A 16 -10.65 12.18 1.75
CA MET A 16 -11.90 11.59 2.25
C MET A 16 -13.12 12.48 2.04
N SER A 17 -12.97 13.80 1.94
CA SER A 17 -14.10 14.70 1.61
C SER A 17 -14.74 14.42 0.25
N GLN A 18 -14.02 13.75 -0.65
CA GLN A 18 -14.50 13.34 -1.97
C GLN A 18 -15.05 11.91 -1.98
N SER A 19 -15.03 11.22 -0.84
CA SER A 19 -15.51 9.85 -0.71
C SER A 19 -17.01 9.75 -1.04
N ARG A 20 -17.35 8.71 -1.79
CA ARG A 20 -18.74 8.28 -2.03
C ARG A 20 -19.27 7.52 -0.82
N ALA A 21 -18.41 6.85 -0.05
CA ALA A 21 -18.77 6.19 1.21
C ALA A 21 -19.36 7.18 2.23
N ALA A 22 -18.90 8.45 2.23
CA ALA A 22 -19.47 9.51 3.06
C ALA A 22 -20.97 9.79 2.80
N LYS A 23 -21.48 9.43 1.61
CA LYS A 23 -22.89 9.57 1.25
C LYS A 23 -23.72 8.34 1.59
N ARG A 24 -23.08 7.25 2.03
CA ARG A 24 -23.75 6.00 2.41
C ARG A 24 -24.12 6.05 3.89
N LYS A 25 -25.21 5.38 4.26
CA LYS A 25 -25.57 5.19 5.67
C LYS A 25 -24.74 4.05 6.24
N LEU A 26 -23.57 4.38 6.78
CA LEU A 26 -22.72 3.41 7.48
C LEU A 26 -23.26 3.15 8.90
N PRO A 27 -22.96 1.98 9.50
CA PRO A 27 -23.13 1.79 10.93
C PRO A 27 -22.34 2.84 11.72
N GLU A 28 -22.84 3.22 12.90
CA GLU A 28 -22.12 4.15 13.79
C GLU A 28 -20.79 3.58 14.28
N SER A 29 -20.73 2.25 14.42
CA SER A 29 -19.53 1.52 14.82
C SER A 29 -19.41 0.25 13.99
N TYR A 30 -18.21 -0.09 13.53
CA TYR A 30 -17.98 -1.28 12.69
C TYR A 30 -16.55 -1.81 12.72
N LEU A 31 -16.45 -3.12 12.46
CA LEU A 31 -15.21 -3.80 12.13
C LEU A 31 -14.97 -3.68 10.62
N CYS A 32 -13.87 -3.04 10.26
CA CYS A 32 -13.42 -3.00 8.88
C CYS A 32 -12.45 -4.15 8.61
N THR A 33 -12.58 -4.81 7.47
CA THR A 33 -11.56 -5.76 7.01
C THR A 33 -10.93 -5.25 5.73
N TYR A 34 -9.61 -5.26 5.64
CA TYR A 34 -8.90 -5.00 4.40
C TYR A 34 -7.98 -6.18 4.06
N ILE A 35 -8.47 -7.09 3.23
CA ILE A 35 -7.85 -8.39 2.94
C ILE A 35 -7.46 -8.47 1.46
N LEU A 36 -6.15 -8.56 1.22
CA LEU A 36 -5.56 -8.63 -0.12
C LEU A 36 -5.54 -10.05 -0.66
N ASP A 37 -5.27 -11.04 0.21
CA ASP A 37 -5.19 -12.45 -0.18
C ASP A 37 -6.14 -13.29 0.69
N PRO A 38 -7.43 -13.40 0.31
CA PRO A 38 -8.43 -14.16 1.06
C PRO A 38 -8.07 -15.63 1.27
N THR A 39 -8.29 -16.13 2.49
CA THR A 39 -8.20 -17.56 2.82
C THR A 39 -9.33 -17.93 3.81
N PRO A 40 -9.72 -19.21 3.91
CA PRO A 40 -10.69 -19.67 4.91
C PRO A 40 -10.34 -19.26 6.35
N GLU A 41 -9.07 -19.38 6.73
CA GLU A 41 -8.58 -19.06 8.08
C GLU A 41 -8.74 -17.57 8.39
N LYS A 42 -8.52 -16.70 7.39
CA LYS A 42 -8.76 -15.26 7.54
C LYS A 42 -10.25 -14.97 7.73
N ARG A 43 -11.16 -15.67 7.04
CA ARG A 43 -12.61 -15.52 7.25
C ARG A 43 -13.03 -15.94 8.64
N GLU A 44 -12.51 -17.07 9.12
CA GLU A 44 -12.77 -17.54 10.49
C GLU A 44 -12.29 -16.53 11.54
N ALA A 45 -11.10 -15.95 11.34
CA ALA A 45 -10.59 -14.89 12.19
C ALA A 45 -11.45 -13.62 12.17
N ILE A 46 -11.93 -13.20 10.99
CA ILE A 46 -12.87 -12.09 10.83
C ILE A 46 -14.14 -12.34 11.63
N GLN A 47 -14.78 -13.50 11.44
CA GLN A 47 -16.02 -13.85 12.12
C GLN A 47 -15.83 -13.88 13.64
N TYR A 48 -14.73 -14.49 14.12
CA TYR A 48 -14.40 -14.51 15.54
C TYR A 48 -14.30 -13.10 16.13
N LEU A 49 -13.58 -12.17 15.46
CA LEU A 49 -13.42 -10.81 15.96
C LEU A 49 -14.73 -10.04 15.95
N ALA A 50 -15.54 -10.19 14.90
CA ALA A 50 -16.85 -9.56 14.79
C ALA A 50 -17.78 -10.04 15.92
N ASP A 51 -17.83 -11.35 16.17
CA ASP A 51 -18.65 -11.95 17.24
C ASP A 51 -18.21 -11.48 18.63
N LYS A 52 -16.89 -11.41 18.88
CA LYS A 52 -16.36 -10.97 20.17
C LYS A 52 -16.54 -9.49 20.45
N LYS A 53 -16.54 -8.66 19.42
CA LYS A 53 -16.74 -7.21 19.55
C LYS A 53 -18.20 -6.79 19.38
N GLY A 54 -19.05 -7.64 18.83
CA GLY A 54 -20.44 -7.32 18.53
C GLY A 54 -20.59 -6.25 17.45
N LEU A 55 -19.65 -6.20 16.50
CA LEU A 55 -19.58 -5.15 15.48
C LEU A 55 -20.09 -5.65 14.12
N PRO A 56 -20.89 -4.86 13.39
CA PRO A 56 -21.16 -5.13 11.99
C PRO A 56 -19.87 -5.00 11.17
N MET A 57 -19.82 -5.68 10.03
CA MET A 57 -18.60 -5.77 9.22
C MET A 57 -18.74 -4.98 7.91
N ILE A 58 -17.63 -4.36 7.50
CA ILE A 58 -17.46 -3.79 6.15
C ILE A 58 -16.18 -4.37 5.56
N HIS A 59 -16.30 -5.03 4.42
CA HIS A 59 -15.19 -5.75 3.81
C HIS A 59 -14.63 -5.02 2.58
N MET A 60 -13.34 -4.77 2.59
CA MET A 60 -12.56 -4.25 1.47
C MET A 60 -11.56 -5.31 1.03
N LEU A 61 -11.45 -5.50 -0.28
CA LEU A 61 -10.47 -6.39 -0.92
C LEU A 61 -9.39 -5.58 -1.64
N ASP A 62 -8.45 -6.28 -2.27
CA ASP A 62 -7.41 -5.66 -3.08
C ASP A 62 -7.98 -4.69 -4.12
N GLY A 63 -7.32 -3.55 -4.30
CA GLY A 63 -7.77 -2.48 -5.20
C GLY A 63 -7.54 -2.79 -6.69
N TYR A 64 -6.79 -3.86 -7.00
CA TYR A 64 -6.60 -4.35 -8.36
C TYR A 64 -7.89 -4.97 -8.91
N GLN A 65 -8.63 -4.17 -9.68
CA GLN A 65 -9.95 -4.55 -10.23
C GLN A 65 -9.93 -5.86 -11.03
N GLU A 66 -8.81 -6.19 -11.69
CA GLU A 66 -8.65 -7.43 -12.45
C GLU A 66 -8.80 -8.70 -11.60
N TYR A 67 -8.44 -8.64 -10.31
CA TYR A 67 -8.52 -9.77 -9.37
C TYR A 67 -9.73 -9.68 -8.45
N PHE A 68 -10.59 -8.66 -8.59
CA PHE A 68 -11.66 -8.40 -7.63
C PHE A 68 -12.65 -9.56 -7.54
N GLU A 69 -13.18 -10.05 -8.67
CA GLU A 69 -14.15 -11.14 -8.68
C GLU A 69 -13.57 -12.45 -8.14
N GLU A 70 -12.35 -12.80 -8.56
CA GLU A 70 -11.64 -13.98 -8.06
C GLU A 70 -11.40 -13.90 -6.54
N ASN A 71 -10.96 -12.74 -6.05
CA ASN A 71 -10.76 -12.53 -4.63
C ASN A 71 -12.08 -12.51 -3.86
N LYS A 72 -13.15 -11.95 -4.42
CA LYS A 72 -14.49 -11.94 -3.81
C LYS A 72 -15.04 -13.36 -3.68
N GLU A 73 -14.87 -14.19 -4.70
CA GLU A 73 -15.24 -15.61 -4.67
C GLU A 73 -14.45 -16.37 -3.59
N LYS A 74 -13.12 -16.20 -3.55
CA LYS A 74 -12.28 -16.77 -2.49
C LYS A 74 -12.65 -16.23 -1.10
N PHE A 75 -13.04 -14.97 -1.02
CA PHE A 75 -13.41 -14.32 0.23
C PHE A 75 -14.78 -14.78 0.75
N ALA A 76 -15.71 -15.24 -0.10
CA ALA A 76 -16.92 -15.97 0.30
C ALA A 76 -17.69 -15.37 1.49
N MET A 77 -17.75 -14.03 1.59
CA MET A 77 -18.52 -13.28 2.59
C MET A 77 -19.34 -12.20 1.90
N GLU A 78 -20.51 -11.89 2.45
CA GLU A 78 -21.37 -10.81 1.96
C GLU A 78 -20.85 -9.43 2.39
N GLY A 79 -21.37 -8.35 1.82
CA GLY A 79 -21.02 -6.99 2.26
C GLY A 79 -19.64 -6.50 1.81
N VAL A 80 -19.06 -7.11 0.78
CA VAL A 80 -17.84 -6.63 0.12
C VAL A 80 -18.12 -5.34 -0.64
N VAL A 81 -17.30 -4.32 -0.39
CA VAL A 81 -17.37 -3.04 -1.09
C VAL A 81 -16.84 -3.18 -2.52
N GLU A 82 -17.69 -2.84 -3.48
CA GLU A 82 -17.36 -2.84 -4.91
C GLU A 82 -16.85 -1.47 -5.39
N ASP A 83 -16.09 -1.48 -6.49
CA ASP A 83 -15.50 -0.29 -7.13
C ASP A 83 -14.76 0.62 -6.13
N LEU A 84 -14.01 0.01 -5.20
CA LEU A 84 -13.33 0.71 -4.13
C LEU A 84 -12.31 1.73 -4.67
N LYS A 85 -12.53 3.02 -4.42
CA LYS A 85 -11.58 4.10 -4.72
C LYS A 85 -10.76 4.46 -3.48
N VAL A 86 -9.65 5.16 -3.68
CA VAL A 86 -8.72 5.53 -2.60
C VAL A 86 -9.42 6.38 -1.54
N GLU A 87 -10.29 7.31 -1.96
CA GLU A 87 -11.05 8.17 -1.06
C GLU A 87 -12.01 7.36 -0.18
N ASP A 88 -12.68 6.36 -0.77
CA ASP A 88 -13.58 5.44 -0.06
C ASP A 88 -12.79 4.52 0.89
N TRP A 89 -11.66 3.99 0.44
CA TRP A 89 -10.78 3.16 1.25
C TRP A 89 -10.26 3.90 2.48
N LEU A 90 -9.77 5.13 2.31
CA LEU A 90 -9.36 5.99 3.42
C LEU A 90 -10.53 6.27 4.37
N TYR A 91 -11.71 6.56 3.83
CA TYR A 91 -12.92 6.83 4.62
C TYR A 91 -13.29 5.63 5.50
N TYR A 92 -13.32 4.42 4.94
CA TYR A 92 -13.63 3.22 5.70
C TYR A 92 -12.60 2.90 6.78
N LEU A 93 -11.31 3.11 6.52
CA LEU A 93 -10.26 2.93 7.52
C LEU A 93 -10.32 3.99 8.62
N TYR A 94 -10.60 5.24 8.26
CA TYR A 94 -10.64 6.35 9.22
C TYR A 94 -11.87 6.31 10.13
N HIS A 95 -12.99 5.74 9.67
CA HIS A 95 -14.25 5.71 10.44
C HIS A 95 -14.51 4.39 11.17
N CYS A 96 -13.66 3.37 11.01
CA CYS A 96 -13.85 2.13 11.75
C CYS A 96 -13.41 2.24 13.21
N ASP A 97 -13.88 1.29 14.02
CA ASP A 97 -13.46 1.09 15.41
C ASP A 97 -12.39 0.02 15.51
N PHE A 98 -12.46 -0.98 14.61
CA PHE A 98 -11.49 -2.06 14.57
C PHE A 98 -11.13 -2.42 13.13
N LEU A 99 -9.84 -2.64 12.87
CA LEU A 99 -9.35 -3.11 11.57
C LEU A 99 -8.74 -4.51 11.69
N LEU A 100 -9.18 -5.45 10.85
CA LEU A 100 -8.40 -6.65 10.53
C LEU A 100 -7.83 -6.52 9.11
N THR A 101 -6.52 -6.64 8.96
CA THR A 101 -5.88 -6.48 7.65
C THR A 101 -4.68 -7.41 7.45
N ASP A 102 -4.42 -7.81 6.20
CA ASP A 102 -3.17 -8.46 5.79
C ASP A 102 -2.30 -7.55 4.89
N SER A 103 -2.58 -6.24 4.94
CA SER A 103 -1.90 -5.22 4.17
C SER A 103 -0.99 -4.39 5.05
N CYS A 104 0.27 -4.24 4.65
CA CYS A 104 1.23 -3.35 5.32
C CYS A 104 0.71 -1.90 5.33
N HIS A 105 0.07 -1.44 4.26
CA HIS A 105 -0.52 -0.09 4.23
C HIS A 105 -1.80 -0.03 5.08
N GLY A 106 -2.61 -1.09 5.12
CA GLY A 106 -3.74 -1.17 6.06
C GLY A 106 -3.29 -0.94 7.50
N ALA A 107 -2.26 -1.67 7.94
CA ALA A 107 -1.67 -1.51 9.27
C ALA A 107 -1.05 -0.12 9.48
N SER A 108 -0.37 0.40 8.45
CA SER A 108 0.25 1.73 8.52
C SER A 108 -0.80 2.84 8.71
N PHE A 109 -1.95 2.74 8.04
CA PHE A 109 -3.07 3.67 8.22
C PHE A 109 -3.81 3.46 9.53
N ALA A 110 -3.90 2.23 10.06
CA ALA A 110 -4.43 2.01 11.40
C ALA A 110 -3.59 2.72 12.47
N ILE A 111 -2.26 2.64 12.37
CA ILE A 111 -1.35 3.39 13.27
C ILE A 111 -1.55 4.89 13.07
N LEU A 112 -1.57 5.37 11.82
CA LEU A 112 -1.73 6.79 11.51
C LEU A 112 -3.05 7.39 12.00
N PHE A 113 -4.14 6.64 11.92
CA PHE A 113 -5.49 7.05 12.32
C PHE A 113 -5.86 6.60 13.73
N GLN A 114 -4.91 5.97 14.45
CA GLN A 114 -5.08 5.45 15.81
C GLN A 114 -6.31 4.55 15.94
N LYS A 115 -6.38 3.54 15.08
CA LYS A 115 -7.45 2.54 15.03
C LYS A 115 -7.00 1.24 15.65
N ASP A 116 -7.80 0.70 16.56
CA ASP A 116 -7.55 -0.65 17.06
C ASP A 116 -7.47 -1.62 15.89
N PHE A 117 -6.44 -2.46 15.88
CA PHE A 117 -6.21 -3.32 14.73
C PHE A 117 -5.50 -4.63 15.09
N VAL A 118 -5.64 -5.58 14.17
CA VAL A 118 -4.80 -6.77 14.05
C VAL A 118 -4.29 -6.83 12.62
N CYS A 119 -2.99 -7.04 12.47
CA CYS A 119 -2.38 -7.26 11.18
C CYS A 119 -1.89 -8.69 11.02
N ILE A 120 -2.33 -9.35 9.95
CA ILE A 120 -1.86 -10.68 9.55
C ILE A 120 -0.68 -10.47 8.60
N GLY A 121 0.52 -10.86 9.03
CA GLY A 121 1.73 -10.82 8.22
C GLY A 121 1.54 -11.57 6.91
N ASN A 122 1.95 -10.94 5.82
CA ASN A 122 1.74 -11.46 4.47
C ASN A 122 3.06 -11.78 3.79
N ALA A 123 3.45 -13.06 3.83
CA ALA A 123 4.74 -13.53 3.32
C ALA A 123 4.90 -13.32 1.80
N SER A 124 3.85 -13.57 1.01
CA SER A 124 3.88 -13.38 -0.45
C SER A 124 4.02 -11.90 -0.83
N ARG A 125 3.62 -10.99 0.05
CA ARG A 125 3.68 -9.52 -0.15
C ARG A 125 4.82 -8.84 0.60
N GLY A 126 5.83 -9.60 1.04
CA GLY A 126 7.05 -9.06 1.62
C GLY A 126 6.92 -8.80 3.13
N LEU A 127 7.04 -9.90 3.89
CA LEU A 127 6.99 -9.91 5.35
C LEU A 127 7.92 -8.91 6.06
N PRO A 128 9.18 -8.67 5.60
CA PRO A 128 10.08 -7.76 6.30
C PRO A 128 9.55 -6.33 6.49
N ARG A 129 8.60 -5.90 5.65
CA ARG A 129 7.96 -4.58 5.80
C ARG A 129 6.99 -4.54 6.98
N PHE A 130 6.31 -5.65 7.26
CA PHE A 130 5.42 -5.78 8.41
C PHE A 130 6.24 -5.80 9.71
N GLU A 131 7.29 -6.62 9.74
CA GLU A 131 8.22 -6.70 10.88
C GLU A 131 8.87 -5.34 11.17
N SER A 132 9.35 -4.66 10.11
CA SER A 132 9.94 -3.32 10.24
C SER A 132 8.93 -2.31 10.79
N LEU A 133 7.68 -2.33 10.29
CA LEU A 133 6.62 -1.45 10.78
C LEU A 133 6.30 -1.71 12.26
N ALA A 134 6.11 -2.97 12.62
CA ALA A 134 5.81 -3.39 13.99
C ALA A 134 6.92 -2.96 14.96
N ASN A 135 8.19 -3.24 14.60
CA ASN A 135 9.36 -2.90 15.41
C ASN A 135 9.56 -1.39 15.55
N VAL A 136 9.34 -0.61 14.49
CA VAL A 136 9.52 0.85 14.56
C VAL A 136 8.51 1.47 15.52
N PHE A 137 7.25 1.03 15.49
CA PHE A 137 6.17 1.62 16.29
C PHE A 137 5.91 0.91 17.63
N HIS A 138 6.69 -0.12 17.96
CA HIS A 138 6.50 -0.98 19.14
C HIS A 138 5.08 -1.57 19.22
N MET A 139 4.61 -2.11 18.09
CA MET A 139 3.24 -2.64 17.91
C MET A 139 3.25 -4.14 17.58
N GLU A 140 4.32 -4.86 17.90
CA GLU A 140 4.53 -6.28 17.58
C GLU A 140 3.42 -7.17 18.14
N ASP A 141 2.80 -6.78 19.25
CA ASP A 141 1.67 -7.48 19.86
C ASP A 141 0.42 -7.50 18.97
N ARG A 142 0.31 -6.56 18.02
CA ARG A 142 -0.80 -6.44 17.06
C ARG A 142 -0.56 -7.15 15.74
N PHE A 143 0.62 -7.74 15.54
CA PHE A 143 0.94 -8.54 14.36
C PHE A 143 0.85 -10.04 14.68
N VAL A 144 0.23 -10.80 13.79
CA VAL A 144 0.17 -12.27 13.80
C VAL A 144 0.70 -12.79 12.48
N TYR A 145 1.28 -13.98 12.45
CA TYR A 145 1.78 -14.59 11.21
C TYR A 145 0.87 -15.70 10.68
N ASP A 146 -0.08 -16.14 11.50
CA ASP A 146 -1.11 -17.10 11.16
C ASP A 146 -2.47 -16.59 11.67
N ALA A 147 -3.46 -16.54 10.78
CA ALA A 147 -4.81 -16.13 11.12
C ALA A 147 -5.46 -17.06 12.16
N ALA A 148 -5.10 -18.35 12.18
CA ALA A 148 -5.61 -19.34 13.11
C ALA A 148 -5.14 -19.13 14.57
N GLU A 149 -4.20 -18.21 14.80
CA GLU A 149 -3.79 -17.78 16.14
C GLU A 149 -4.72 -16.74 16.75
N ILE A 150 -5.42 -15.95 15.94
CA ILE A 150 -6.27 -14.84 16.40
C ILE A 150 -7.29 -15.30 17.44
N PRO A 151 -8.03 -16.42 17.26
CA PRO A 151 -8.98 -16.88 18.26
C PRO A 151 -8.38 -17.25 19.63
N LYS A 152 -7.07 -17.58 19.65
CA LYS A 152 -6.31 -18.03 20.83
C LYS A 152 -5.69 -16.86 21.60
N ARG A 153 -5.59 -15.69 20.99
CA ARG A 153 -4.88 -14.51 21.49
C ARG A 153 -5.86 -13.43 21.97
N ARG A 154 -6.39 -13.58 23.19
CA ARG A 154 -7.41 -12.67 23.76
C ARG A 154 -6.92 -11.23 23.92
N GLU A 155 -5.61 -11.03 24.04
CA GLU A 155 -5.00 -9.71 24.12
C GLU A 155 -5.25 -8.86 22.87
N LEU A 156 -5.48 -9.48 21.71
CA LEU A 156 -5.80 -8.79 20.45
C LEU A 156 -7.17 -8.09 20.49
N LEU A 157 -8.03 -8.42 21.45
CA LEU A 157 -9.34 -7.79 21.62
C LEU A 157 -9.26 -6.47 22.39
N LYS A 158 -8.17 -6.24 23.14
CA LYS A 158 -7.97 -5.05 23.97
C LYS A 158 -7.71 -3.82 23.11
N GLU A 159 -8.14 -2.68 23.59
CA GLU A 159 -7.81 -1.37 23.01
C GLU A 159 -6.29 -1.14 22.98
N ILE A 160 -5.83 -0.34 22.04
CA ILE A 160 -4.43 0.04 21.86
C ILE A 160 -4.18 1.39 22.53
N ASP A 161 -3.12 1.49 23.33
CA ASP A 161 -2.56 2.77 23.74
C ASP A 161 -1.60 3.28 22.66
N PHE A 162 -2.05 4.28 21.90
CA PHE A 162 -1.26 4.87 20.81
C PHE A 162 -0.23 5.91 21.29
N SER A 163 -0.17 6.27 22.57
CA SER A 163 0.68 7.35 23.07
C SER A 163 2.16 7.20 22.68
N GLU A 164 2.70 6.00 22.80
CA GLU A 164 4.08 5.71 22.43
C GLU A 164 4.28 5.74 20.90
N SER A 165 3.37 5.11 20.14
CA SER A 165 3.46 5.12 18.67
C SER A 165 3.32 6.51 18.07
N GLU A 166 2.51 7.39 18.66
CA GLU A 166 2.36 8.79 18.26
C GLU A 166 3.65 9.57 18.55
N ARG A 167 4.25 9.35 19.72
CA ARG A 167 5.55 9.96 20.08
C ARG A 167 6.64 9.54 19.09
N ILE A 168 6.70 8.25 18.74
CA ILE A 168 7.62 7.72 17.73
C ILE A 168 7.33 8.35 16.36
N LEU A 169 6.06 8.39 15.94
CA LEU A 169 5.64 8.96 14.66
C LEU A 169 6.14 10.40 14.49
N GLN A 170 5.94 11.25 15.50
CA GLN A 170 6.38 12.64 15.43
C GLN A 170 7.90 12.77 15.35
N LYS A 171 8.64 11.94 16.10
CA LYS A 171 10.10 11.88 16.05
C LYS A 171 10.59 11.45 14.66
N GLU A 172 10.09 10.32 14.14
CA GLU A 172 10.49 9.77 12.86
C GLU A 172 10.12 10.72 11.70
N ARG A 173 8.95 11.37 11.77
CA ARG A 173 8.52 12.38 10.81
C ARG A 173 9.46 13.58 10.79
N ALA A 174 9.86 14.09 11.95
CA ALA A 174 10.81 15.19 12.04
C ALA A 174 12.19 14.82 11.46
N GLN A 175 12.69 13.62 11.78
CA GLN A 175 13.94 13.12 11.22
C GLN A 175 13.87 12.94 9.70
N SER A 176 12.79 12.33 9.20
CA SER A 176 12.58 12.10 7.77
C SER A 176 12.51 13.41 6.99
N ARG A 177 11.83 14.44 7.52
CA ARG A 177 11.78 15.78 6.92
C ARG A 177 13.14 16.46 6.93
N LYS A 178 13.89 16.37 8.03
CA LYS A 178 15.25 16.92 8.12
C LYS A 178 16.17 16.26 7.09
N TRP A 179 16.11 14.93 7.00
CA TRP A 179 16.88 14.17 6.02
C TRP A 179 16.51 14.57 4.58
N LEU A 180 15.22 14.61 4.25
CA LEU A 180 14.75 14.96 2.92
C LEU A 180 15.17 16.38 2.53
N LYS A 181 14.95 17.36 3.41
CA LYS A 181 15.37 18.75 3.19
C LYS A 181 16.87 18.84 2.93
N HIS A 182 17.70 18.18 3.74
CA HIS A 182 19.14 18.17 3.56
C HIS A 182 19.56 17.65 2.17
N HIS A 183 18.91 16.59 1.67
CA HIS A 183 19.23 15.99 0.37
C HIS A 183 18.68 16.80 -0.81
N LEU A 184 17.54 17.47 -0.64
CA LEU A 184 17.00 18.38 -1.67
C LEU A 184 17.82 19.67 -1.79
N ASP A 185 18.35 20.17 -0.68
CA ASP A 185 19.21 21.36 -0.64
C ASP A 185 20.67 21.04 -1.05
N ALA A 186 21.05 19.77 -1.07
CA ALA A 186 22.39 19.35 -1.44
C ALA A 186 22.67 19.62 -2.93
N PRO A 187 23.89 20.04 -3.30
CA PRO A 187 24.25 20.24 -4.69
C PRO A 187 24.06 18.95 -5.48
N ILE A 188 23.47 19.07 -6.68
CA ILE A 188 23.27 17.93 -7.58
C ILE A 188 24.64 17.30 -7.88
N ARG A 189 24.82 16.05 -7.46
CA ARG A 189 26.02 15.29 -7.79
C ARG A 189 26.01 15.00 -9.29
N LYS A 190 26.94 15.59 -10.04
CA LYS A 190 27.17 15.27 -11.46
C LYS A 190 27.90 13.94 -11.59
N GLU A 191 27.24 12.86 -11.19
CA GLU A 191 27.70 11.49 -11.44
C GLU A 191 27.14 11.00 -12.78
N LYS A 192 27.97 10.33 -13.59
CA LYS A 192 27.62 9.88 -14.96
C LYS A 192 26.34 9.03 -15.04
N HIS A 193 25.94 8.40 -13.93
CA HIS A 193 24.78 7.51 -13.87
C HIS A 193 23.49 8.16 -13.35
N ASN A 194 23.53 9.42 -12.89
CA ASN A 194 22.37 10.16 -12.36
C ASN A 194 21.80 11.19 -13.34
N LEU A 195 22.26 11.19 -14.60
CA LEU A 195 21.64 11.99 -15.64
C LEU A 195 20.37 11.29 -16.09
N TYR A 196 19.22 11.91 -15.81
CA TYR A 196 17.96 11.52 -16.45
C TYR A 196 18.14 11.68 -17.97
N GLU A 197 18.23 10.56 -18.68
CA GLU A 197 18.13 10.54 -20.13
C GLU A 197 16.63 10.56 -20.47
N PRO A 198 16.10 11.67 -21.02
CA PRO A 198 14.71 11.69 -21.44
C PRO A 198 14.47 10.56 -22.45
N PRO A 199 13.29 9.91 -22.42
CA PRO A 199 12.98 8.85 -23.35
C PRO A 199 13.19 9.34 -24.79
N LYS A 200 13.96 8.57 -25.56
CA LYS A 200 14.29 8.92 -26.96
C LYS A 200 12.98 9.20 -27.74
N PRO A 201 12.92 10.27 -28.55
CA PRO A 201 11.71 10.65 -29.28
C PRO A 201 11.09 9.49 -30.07
N LEU A 202 9.76 9.46 -30.17
CA LEU A 202 9.01 8.43 -30.92
C LEU A 202 9.54 8.22 -32.35
N TRP A 203 9.96 9.29 -33.02
CA TRP A 203 10.56 9.21 -34.35
C TRP A 203 11.90 8.46 -34.37
N LYS A 204 12.71 8.49 -33.30
CA LYS A 204 13.93 7.68 -33.19
C LYS A 204 13.58 6.18 -33.09
N LYS A 205 12.52 5.82 -32.34
CA LYS A 205 12.04 4.42 -32.29
C LYS A 205 11.52 3.98 -33.66
N ALA A 206 10.76 4.82 -34.35
CA ALA A 206 10.28 4.55 -35.70
C ALA A 206 11.45 4.43 -36.70
N ALA A 207 12.43 5.32 -36.67
CA ALA A 207 13.60 5.29 -37.53
C ALA A 207 14.47 4.04 -37.31
N VAL A 208 14.66 3.61 -36.06
CA VAL A 208 15.39 2.37 -35.74
C VAL A 208 14.62 1.15 -36.23
N LYS A 209 13.30 1.12 -36.04
CA LYS A 209 12.44 0.04 -36.55
C LYS A 209 12.45 -0.03 -38.07
N SER A 210 12.32 1.12 -38.75
CA SER A 210 12.42 1.21 -40.21
C SER A 210 13.79 0.81 -40.73
N TYR A 211 14.87 1.22 -40.06
CA TYR A 211 16.22 0.77 -40.38
C TYR A 211 16.34 -0.75 -40.25
N GLN A 212 15.94 -1.34 -39.13
CA GLN A 212 16.07 -2.77 -38.86
C GLN A 212 15.27 -3.63 -39.84
N ILE A 213 14.06 -3.20 -40.20
CA ILE A 213 13.14 -3.98 -41.04
C ILE A 213 13.43 -3.77 -42.53
N PHE A 214 13.59 -2.53 -42.97
CA PHE A 214 13.55 -2.22 -44.40
C PHE A 214 14.92 -1.94 -45.02
N LEU A 215 15.86 -1.37 -44.27
CA LEU A 215 17.14 -0.91 -44.83
C LEU A 215 18.31 -1.84 -44.49
N LYS A 216 18.35 -2.39 -43.28
CA LYS A 216 19.45 -3.21 -42.76
C LYS A 216 19.78 -4.43 -43.63
N PRO A 217 18.82 -5.18 -44.21
CA PRO A 217 19.14 -6.33 -45.06
C PRO A 217 19.93 -5.97 -46.33
N PHE A 218 19.79 -4.75 -46.84
CA PHE A 218 20.32 -4.31 -48.13
C PHE A 218 21.61 -3.49 -48.04
N LEU A 219 22.17 -3.33 -46.83
CA LEU A 219 23.38 -2.54 -46.59
C LEU A 219 24.62 -3.44 -46.46
N SER A 220 25.76 -2.96 -46.97
CA SER A 220 27.06 -3.58 -46.72
C SER A 220 27.44 -3.49 -45.23
N GLU A 221 28.27 -4.43 -44.77
CA GLU A 221 28.72 -4.44 -43.36
C GLU A 221 29.44 -3.16 -42.95
N GLU A 222 30.20 -2.55 -43.87
CA GLU A 222 30.88 -1.27 -43.64
C GLU A 222 29.87 -0.11 -43.42
N LYS A 223 28.78 -0.07 -44.19
CA LYS A 223 27.70 0.91 -43.99
C LYS A 223 26.93 0.64 -42.70
N LYS A 224 26.68 -0.63 -42.35
CA LYS A 224 26.06 -1.01 -41.07
C LYS A 224 26.92 -0.58 -39.87
N ALA A 225 28.24 -0.65 -39.97
CA ALA A 225 29.17 -0.23 -38.93
C ALA A 225 29.11 1.29 -38.69
N LYS A 226 29.21 2.10 -39.77
CA LYS A 226 29.11 3.57 -39.71
C LYS A 226 27.78 4.05 -39.11
N ILE A 227 26.67 3.37 -39.45
CA ILE A 227 25.35 3.69 -38.91
C ILE A 227 25.27 3.35 -37.41
N ARG A 228 25.78 2.18 -36.99
CA ARG A 228 25.82 1.78 -35.57
C ARG A 228 26.60 2.78 -34.71
N GLU A 229 27.71 3.30 -35.22
CA GLU A 229 28.52 4.32 -34.55
C GLU A 229 27.76 5.65 -34.38
N LYS A 230 27.01 6.07 -35.40
CA LYS A 230 26.22 7.31 -35.39
C LYS A 230 25.04 7.28 -34.41
N PHE A 231 24.44 6.11 -34.16
CA PHE A 231 23.31 5.94 -33.23
C PHE A 231 23.74 5.59 -31.79
N ARG A 232 25.05 5.45 -31.53
CA ARG A 232 25.63 5.19 -30.21
C ARG A 232 25.87 6.48 -29.39
N ARG A 233 25.80 7.66 -30.03
CA ARG A 233 25.73 8.99 -29.41
C ARG A 233 24.26 9.44 -29.27
#